data_AF-A0A3G8XC59-F1
#
_entry.id   AF-A0A3G8XC59-F1
#
_cell.length_a   1.000
_cell.length_b   1.000
_cell.length_c   1.000
_cell.angle_alpha   90.00
_cell.angle_beta   90.00
_cell.angle_gamma   90.00
#
_symmetry.space_group_name_H-M   'P 1'
#
loop_
_entity.id
_entity.type
_entity.pdbx_description
1 polymer ?
#
loop_
_entity_poly.entity_id
_entity_poly.type
_entity_poly.pdbx_seq_one_letter_code
_entity_poly.pdbx_strand_id
1 'polypeptide(L)'
;MNLLVKNVTIADPQSNFNKQQCDVRVVDGKIQNIGKLSAEKDETVFDGQGSFLSPGFFDLNCVAGDPGFETKEDIQTLTATAKAGGFTGLALLPQTSPVVQSKSQVEYIINKAKNNLVDVYPVGAISQNREAKELAELFDMKQAGAVAFSDGDKSLQDDGFMSRALQYAKGFDALLMVYPENKSIAGKSQINESKNSVLLGMKGLPALAEEMHIARDIFLAQYNETKIHISNISTAGSVALIRKAKKDGVQVSCDVTAHHLVFTEELLADFDSNYKVKPPLRSKADVKALIAGLKDGTIDAITSQHRPEEIEFKNVEFEIAHYGIIALQTVLPLLLKAGLDASLIAEKLAINPRKLLNLNVPVIAADAEANFTVYNPNEKWLYNSASNKSKSANSPLLGTELTGKVTLVYNNSQIFQD
;
A
#
# COMPACT_ATOMS: atom_id res chain seq x y z
N MET A 1 27.57 -11.23 -0.15
CA MET A 1 27.47 -11.14 1.33
C MET A 1 26.73 -12.37 1.80
N ASN A 2 27.26 -13.07 2.80
CA ASN A 2 26.67 -14.31 3.32
C ASN A 2 25.96 -14.02 4.65
N LEU A 3 24.70 -14.41 4.75
CA LEU A 3 23.83 -14.13 5.90
C LEU A 3 23.15 -15.42 6.36
N LEU A 4 23.22 -15.70 7.65
CA LEU A 4 22.42 -16.73 8.31
C LEU A 4 21.40 -16.08 9.24
N VAL A 5 20.12 -16.19 8.87
CA VAL A 5 19.00 -15.80 9.73
C VAL A 5 18.57 -17.01 10.54
N LYS A 6 18.70 -16.96 11.87
CA LYS A 6 18.42 -18.09 12.75
C LYS A 6 17.09 -17.98 13.47
N ASN A 7 16.53 -19.12 13.86
CA ASN A 7 15.41 -19.25 14.80
C ASN A 7 14.11 -18.51 14.40
N VAL A 8 13.89 -18.26 13.11
CA VAL A 8 12.71 -17.56 12.59
C VAL A 8 11.58 -18.53 12.25
N THR A 9 10.33 -18.09 12.39
CA THR A 9 9.18 -18.85 11.86
C THR A 9 8.87 -18.38 10.45
N ILE A 10 8.88 -19.29 9.46
CA ILE A 10 8.59 -18.93 8.08
C ILE A 10 7.10 -18.61 7.94
N ALA A 11 6.79 -17.42 7.46
CA ALA A 11 5.46 -16.91 7.18
C ALA A 11 5.29 -16.68 5.67
N ASP A 12 5.32 -17.77 4.92
CA ASP A 12 5.12 -17.77 3.47
C ASP A 12 4.19 -18.92 3.09
N PRO A 13 2.92 -18.65 2.75
CA PRO A 13 1.98 -19.67 2.28
C PRO A 13 2.44 -20.48 1.06
N GLN A 14 3.41 -19.99 0.28
CA GLN A 14 3.94 -20.65 -0.91
C GLN A 14 5.20 -21.49 -0.62
N SER A 15 5.75 -21.40 0.60
CA SER A 15 6.93 -22.16 1.01
C SER A 15 6.58 -23.53 1.58
N ASN A 16 7.41 -24.54 1.29
CA ASN A 16 7.35 -25.85 1.93
C ASN A 16 7.65 -25.80 3.45
N PHE A 17 8.22 -24.69 3.94
CA PHE A 17 8.57 -24.47 5.34
C PHE A 17 7.54 -23.61 6.08
N ASN A 18 6.41 -23.26 5.46
CA ASN A 18 5.40 -22.39 6.06
C ASN A 18 5.02 -22.84 7.48
N LYS A 19 4.98 -21.90 8.42
CA LYS A 19 4.69 -22.08 9.85
C LYS A 19 5.72 -22.92 10.63
N GLN A 20 6.86 -23.27 10.03
CA GLN A 20 7.93 -23.99 10.69
C GLN A 20 9.00 -23.01 11.18
N GLN A 21 9.62 -23.34 12.32
CA GLN A 21 10.81 -22.64 12.78
C GLN A 21 12.03 -23.19 12.03
N CYS A 22 12.80 -22.30 11.40
CA CYS A 22 13.96 -22.65 10.57
C CYS A 22 15.06 -21.60 10.71
N ASP A 23 16.25 -21.99 10.29
CA ASP A 23 17.33 -21.09 9.90
C ASP A 23 17.32 -20.96 8.37
N VAL A 24 17.65 -19.77 7.86
CA VAL A 24 17.71 -19.45 6.44
C VAL A 24 19.08 -18.88 6.10
N ARG A 25 19.79 -19.56 5.21
CA ARG A 25 21.10 -19.12 4.70
C ARG A 25 20.95 -18.45 3.35
N VAL A 26 21.55 -17.26 3.23
CA VAL A 26 21.65 -16.50 1.98
C VAL A 26 23.12 -16.41 1.57
N VAL A 27 23.41 -16.81 0.34
CA VAL A 27 24.73 -16.71 -0.30
C VAL A 27 24.54 -16.09 -1.67
N ASP A 28 25.34 -15.07 -1.98
CA ASP A 28 25.32 -14.37 -3.27
C ASP A 28 23.92 -13.96 -3.76
N GLY A 29 23.10 -13.43 -2.84
CA GLY A 29 21.76 -12.94 -3.15
C GLY A 29 20.67 -14.01 -3.20
N LYS A 30 21.00 -15.30 -2.99
CA LYS A 30 20.06 -16.42 -3.08
C LYS A 30 19.91 -17.17 -1.77
N ILE A 31 18.72 -17.69 -1.52
CA ILE A 31 18.45 -18.58 -0.39
C ILE A 31 19.05 -19.95 -0.72
N GLN A 32 20.18 -20.29 -0.11
CA GLN A 32 20.89 -21.53 -0.41
C GLN A 32 20.30 -22.72 0.35
N ASN A 33 20.05 -22.56 1.65
CA ASN A 33 19.54 -23.62 2.50
C ASN A 33 18.51 -23.08 3.50
N ILE A 34 17.51 -23.90 3.81
CA ILE A 34 16.51 -23.66 4.85
C ILE A 34 16.44 -24.93 5.71
N GLY A 35 16.47 -24.77 7.03
CA GLY A 35 16.38 -25.89 7.97
C GLY A 35 17.14 -25.61 9.25
N LYS A 36 17.70 -26.63 9.89
CA LYS A 36 18.57 -26.44 11.06
C LYS A 36 20.02 -26.29 10.58
N LEU A 37 20.59 -25.10 10.72
CA LEU A 37 21.90 -24.76 10.16
C LEU A 37 22.89 -24.34 11.26
N SER A 38 24.18 -24.52 10.97
CA SER A 38 25.28 -24.04 11.82
C SER A 38 26.00 -22.94 11.08
N ALA A 39 26.41 -21.89 11.79
CA ALA A 39 27.11 -20.76 11.19
C ALA A 39 28.42 -21.20 10.53
N GLU A 40 28.67 -20.71 9.33
CA GLU A 40 29.92 -20.90 8.61
C GLU A 40 30.91 -19.78 8.93
N LYS A 41 32.17 -19.97 8.53
CA LYS A 41 33.21 -18.96 8.71
C LYS A 41 32.88 -17.74 7.84
N ASP A 42 33.06 -16.53 8.39
CA ASP A 42 32.83 -15.26 7.71
C ASP A 42 31.35 -15.00 7.28
N GLU A 43 30.41 -15.69 7.91
CA GLU A 43 28.96 -15.52 7.74
C GLU A 43 28.40 -14.52 8.77
N THR A 44 27.62 -13.53 8.31
CA THR A 44 26.88 -12.65 9.24
C THR A 44 25.70 -13.42 9.82
N VAL A 45 25.61 -13.49 11.15
CA VAL A 45 24.54 -14.22 11.83
C VAL A 45 23.55 -13.24 12.44
N PHE A 46 22.28 -13.39 12.10
CA PHE A 46 21.16 -12.67 12.70
C PHE A 46 20.29 -13.66 13.48
N ASP A 47 20.09 -13.42 14.78
CA ASP A 47 19.18 -14.23 15.59
C ASP A 47 17.77 -13.63 15.57
N GLY A 48 16.85 -14.30 14.88
CA GLY A 48 15.45 -13.90 14.75
C GLY A 48 14.52 -14.64 15.71
N GLN A 49 15.01 -15.08 16.87
CA GLN A 49 14.20 -15.74 17.89
C GLN A 49 12.86 -15.01 18.14
N GLY A 50 11.75 -15.72 18.01
CA GLY A 50 10.39 -15.17 18.18
C GLY A 50 9.89 -14.29 17.04
N SER A 51 10.68 -14.15 15.95
CA SER A 51 10.32 -13.37 14.77
C SER A 51 9.74 -14.25 13.66
N PHE A 52 8.97 -13.61 12.78
CA PHE A 52 8.53 -14.19 11.53
C PHE A 52 9.44 -13.75 10.38
N LEU A 53 9.69 -14.64 9.43
CA LEU A 53 10.33 -14.33 8.15
C LEU A 53 9.30 -14.55 7.04
N SER A 54 8.90 -13.48 6.35
CA SER A 54 7.92 -13.50 5.26
C SER A 54 8.54 -13.00 3.95
N PRO A 55 7.91 -13.26 2.78
CA PRO A 55 8.25 -12.56 1.55
C PRO A 55 8.25 -11.04 1.79
N GLY A 56 9.20 -10.32 1.21
CA GLY A 56 9.36 -8.89 1.49
C GLY A 56 8.08 -8.12 1.15
N PHE A 57 7.66 -7.17 1.98
CA PHE A 57 6.36 -6.51 1.77
C PHE A 57 6.35 -5.69 0.47
N PHE A 58 5.14 -5.46 -0.07
CA PHE A 58 4.89 -4.64 -1.24
C PHE A 58 3.75 -3.68 -0.98
N ASP A 59 3.97 -2.40 -1.23
CA ASP A 59 2.90 -1.41 -1.13
C ASP A 59 2.34 -1.08 -2.52
N LEU A 60 1.03 -1.23 -2.74
CA LEU A 60 0.39 -0.85 -4.01
C LEU A 60 0.12 0.65 -4.14
N ASN A 61 0.20 1.40 -3.05
CA ASN A 61 -0.39 2.72 -2.99
C ASN A 61 0.43 3.69 -2.14
N CYS A 62 1.60 4.10 -2.65
CA CYS A 62 2.40 5.15 -2.03
C CYS A 62 2.65 6.32 -2.99
N VAL A 63 3.07 7.44 -2.41
CA VAL A 63 3.43 8.65 -3.11
C VAL A 63 4.78 9.13 -2.60
N ALA A 64 5.64 9.55 -3.54
CA ALA A 64 6.74 10.45 -3.30
C ALA A 64 6.38 11.81 -3.91
N GLY A 65 7.03 12.85 -3.43
CA GLY A 65 6.99 14.14 -4.10
C GLY A 65 7.98 14.28 -5.25
N ASP A 66 8.92 13.35 -5.45
CA ASP A 66 9.93 13.41 -6.51
C ASP A 66 9.39 12.86 -7.85
N PRO A 67 9.33 13.66 -8.94
CA PRO A 67 9.82 15.05 -9.04
C PRO A 67 8.80 16.13 -8.65
N GLY A 68 9.32 17.28 -8.21
CA GLY A 68 8.60 18.57 -8.10
C GLY A 68 8.04 18.95 -6.73
N PHE A 69 7.86 17.98 -5.84
CA PHE A 69 7.42 18.16 -4.45
C PHE A 69 8.37 17.46 -3.47
N GLU A 70 9.67 17.44 -3.76
CA GLU A 70 10.70 16.71 -3.01
C GLU A 70 10.78 17.13 -1.53
N THR A 71 10.26 18.30 -1.18
CA THR A 71 10.10 18.77 0.21
C THR A 71 9.16 17.89 1.03
N LYS A 72 8.13 17.31 0.40
CA LYS A 72 7.23 16.34 1.02
C LYS A 72 7.95 15.04 1.31
N GLU A 73 8.54 14.46 0.27
CA GLU A 73 9.30 13.22 0.30
C GLU A 73 10.03 13.04 -1.04
N ASP A 74 11.27 12.53 -1.03
CA ASP A 74 11.96 12.14 -2.26
C ASP A 74 12.09 10.61 -2.37
N ILE A 75 12.56 10.11 -3.51
CA ILE A 75 12.68 8.65 -3.72
C ILE A 75 13.67 8.01 -2.73
N GLN A 76 14.71 8.73 -2.30
CA GLN A 76 15.70 8.23 -1.34
C GLN A 76 15.08 8.08 0.06
N THR A 77 14.36 9.08 0.54
CA THR A 77 13.70 9.03 1.85
C THR A 77 12.48 8.12 1.84
N LEU A 78 11.73 8.05 0.72
CA LEU A 78 10.66 7.09 0.54
C LEU A 78 11.17 5.65 0.67
N THR A 79 12.23 5.28 -0.06
CA THR A 79 12.79 3.91 -0.01
C THR A 79 13.44 3.60 1.34
N ALA A 80 14.00 4.61 2.03
CA ALA A 80 14.48 4.46 3.40
C ALA A 80 13.33 4.20 4.41
N THR A 81 12.20 4.88 4.24
CA THR A 81 10.97 4.67 5.03
C THR A 81 10.36 3.31 4.75
N ALA A 82 10.32 2.91 3.48
CA ALA A 82 9.80 1.62 3.05
C ALA A 82 10.58 0.45 3.64
N LYS A 83 11.92 0.45 3.54
CA LYS A 83 12.74 -0.63 4.13
C LYS A 83 12.63 -0.68 5.65
N ALA A 84 12.54 0.47 6.33
CA ALA A 84 12.29 0.50 7.77
C ALA A 84 10.89 -0.05 8.15
N GLY A 85 9.94 -0.04 7.21
CA GLY A 85 8.62 -0.66 7.34
C GLY A 85 8.51 -2.10 6.86
N GLY A 86 9.60 -2.73 6.40
CA GLY A 86 9.59 -4.12 5.91
C GLY A 86 9.31 -4.29 4.41
N PHE A 87 9.18 -3.19 3.67
CA PHE A 87 8.88 -3.21 2.25
C PHE A 87 10.14 -3.43 1.41
N THR A 88 10.02 -4.27 0.39
CA THR A 88 11.04 -4.50 -0.64
C THR A 88 10.57 -4.05 -2.02
N GLY A 89 9.29 -3.73 -2.19
CA GLY A 89 8.75 -3.16 -3.42
C GLY A 89 7.66 -2.13 -3.15
N LEU A 90 7.55 -1.13 -4.03
CA LEU A 90 6.56 -0.06 -3.97
C LEU A 90 5.97 0.22 -5.35
N ALA A 91 4.65 0.37 -5.44
CA ALA A 91 4.01 1.00 -6.58
C ALA A 91 3.82 2.50 -6.31
N LEU A 92 4.50 3.32 -7.11
CA LEU A 92 4.56 4.77 -6.94
C LEU A 92 3.51 5.46 -7.81
N LEU A 93 2.53 6.10 -7.18
CA LEU A 93 1.43 6.78 -7.87
C LEU A 93 1.90 8.04 -8.64
N PRO A 94 1.19 8.45 -9.72
CA PRO A 94 1.68 9.44 -10.68
C PRO A 94 1.54 10.91 -10.23
N GLN A 95 1.30 11.14 -8.94
CA GLN A 95 0.92 12.45 -8.40
C GLN A 95 2.11 13.34 -8.04
N THR A 96 2.98 13.53 -9.03
CA THR A 96 4.20 14.35 -9.02
C THR A 96 4.04 15.58 -9.92
N SER A 97 5.06 16.44 -9.99
CA SER A 97 5.14 17.57 -10.90
C SER A 97 6.46 17.56 -11.68
N PRO A 98 6.47 17.20 -12.99
CA PRO A 98 5.32 16.85 -13.80
C PRO A 98 4.65 15.53 -13.39
N VAL A 99 3.38 15.37 -13.75
CA VAL A 99 2.64 14.10 -13.62
C VAL A 99 3.35 13.01 -14.43
N VAL A 100 3.38 11.79 -13.90
CA VAL A 100 3.91 10.61 -14.63
C VAL A 100 2.91 10.19 -15.70
N GLN A 101 3.03 10.76 -16.90
CA GLN A 101 2.05 10.60 -17.99
C GLN A 101 2.66 10.27 -19.36
N SER A 102 3.99 10.17 -19.42
CA SER A 102 4.75 9.78 -20.60
C SER A 102 5.91 8.87 -20.22
N LYS A 103 6.52 8.25 -21.24
CA LYS A 103 7.68 7.38 -21.11
C LYS A 103 8.84 8.00 -20.31
N SER A 104 9.12 9.29 -20.52
CA SER A 104 10.27 9.94 -19.89
C SER A 104 10.15 10.04 -18.37
N GLN A 105 8.95 10.27 -17.83
CA GLN A 105 8.76 10.30 -16.38
C GLN A 105 8.85 8.90 -15.77
N VAL A 106 8.34 7.88 -16.46
CA VAL A 106 8.47 6.48 -16.03
C VAL A 106 9.96 6.09 -15.94
N GLU A 107 10.73 6.37 -17.00
CA GLU A 107 12.16 6.08 -17.02
C GLU A 107 12.92 6.89 -15.97
N TYR A 108 12.53 8.13 -15.69
CA TYR A 108 13.14 8.93 -14.62
C TYR A 108 13.02 8.24 -13.26
N ILE A 109 11.81 7.82 -12.87
CA ILE A 109 11.56 7.16 -11.58
C ILE A 109 12.38 5.87 -11.48
N ILE A 110 12.33 5.02 -12.52
CA ILE A 110 13.08 3.76 -12.54
C ILE A 110 14.56 4.03 -12.36
N ASN A 111 15.13 4.98 -13.11
CA ASN A 111 16.56 5.29 -13.03
C ASN A 111 16.96 5.90 -11.68
N LYS A 112 16.13 6.77 -11.11
CA LYS A 112 16.36 7.42 -9.82
C LYS A 112 16.31 6.42 -8.66
N ALA A 113 15.47 5.38 -8.78
CA ALA A 113 15.32 4.34 -7.78
C ALA A 113 16.30 3.16 -7.91
N LYS A 114 17.16 3.14 -8.93
CA LYS A 114 18.14 2.06 -9.15
C LYS A 114 19.05 1.86 -7.95
N ASN A 115 19.50 0.62 -7.78
CA ASN A 115 20.45 0.19 -6.75
C ASN A 115 19.95 0.39 -5.30
N ASN A 116 18.65 0.63 -5.09
CA ASN A 116 18.06 0.60 -3.77
C ASN A 116 17.72 -0.83 -3.34
N LEU A 117 17.69 -1.06 -2.03
CA LEU A 117 17.12 -2.28 -1.46
C LEU A 117 15.63 -2.42 -1.83
N VAL A 118 14.90 -1.31 -1.90
CA VAL A 118 13.48 -1.30 -2.24
C VAL A 118 13.30 -0.98 -3.72
N ASP A 119 12.64 -1.87 -4.45
CA ASP A 119 12.28 -1.67 -5.85
C ASP A 119 11.11 -0.68 -5.95
N VAL A 120 11.20 0.28 -6.88
CA VAL A 120 10.14 1.26 -7.12
C VAL A 120 9.56 1.06 -8.51
N TYR A 121 8.28 0.74 -8.57
CA TYR A 121 7.52 0.46 -9.78
C TYR A 121 6.59 1.64 -10.09
N PRO A 122 6.81 2.38 -11.18
CA PRO A 122 5.96 3.52 -11.52
C PRO A 122 4.54 3.08 -11.90
N VAL A 123 3.54 3.81 -11.40
CA VAL A 123 2.17 3.78 -11.90
C VAL A 123 1.98 5.00 -12.78
N GLY A 124 1.59 4.80 -14.05
CA GLY A 124 1.34 5.89 -14.98
C GLY A 124 -0.03 6.53 -14.77
N ALA A 125 -0.20 7.78 -15.20
CA ALA A 125 -1.51 8.43 -15.21
C ALA A 125 -2.45 7.75 -16.21
N ILE A 126 -3.76 7.72 -15.92
CA ILE A 126 -4.77 7.29 -16.89
C ILE A 126 -5.03 8.45 -17.86
N SER A 127 -5.06 9.67 -17.36
CA SER A 127 -5.37 10.86 -18.14
C SER A 127 -4.26 11.90 -18.10
N GLN A 128 -4.20 12.72 -19.15
CA GLN A 128 -3.29 13.85 -19.17
C GLN A 128 -3.60 14.79 -18.00
N ASN A 129 -2.54 15.15 -17.25
CA ASN A 129 -2.55 15.96 -16.04
C ASN A 129 -3.51 15.44 -14.94
N ARG A 130 -3.95 14.18 -15.06
CA ARG A 130 -4.96 13.56 -14.18
C ARG A 130 -6.28 14.33 -14.19
N GLU A 131 -6.71 14.82 -15.36
CA GLU A 131 -7.93 15.62 -15.53
C GLU A 131 -9.15 14.82 -16.03
N ALA A 132 -8.96 13.57 -16.46
CA ALA A 132 -9.98 12.70 -17.04
C ALA A 132 -10.65 13.28 -18.30
N LYS A 133 -9.92 14.07 -19.09
CA LYS A 133 -10.38 14.63 -20.38
C LYS A 133 -9.84 13.86 -21.57
N GLU A 134 -8.54 13.61 -21.56
CA GLU A 134 -7.81 12.89 -22.61
C GLU A 134 -6.94 11.81 -21.99
N LEU A 135 -6.81 10.66 -22.67
CA LEU A 135 -5.94 9.58 -22.22
C LEU A 135 -4.46 10.01 -22.31
N ALA A 136 -3.67 9.58 -21.32
CA ALA A 136 -2.22 9.69 -21.39
C ALA A 136 -1.61 8.64 -22.34
N GLU A 137 -0.29 8.62 -22.48
CA GLU A 137 0.44 7.68 -23.34
C GLU A 137 0.60 6.29 -22.68
N LEU A 138 -0.51 5.63 -22.30
CA LEU A 138 -0.46 4.43 -21.43
C LEU A 138 0.38 3.30 -22.04
N PHE A 139 0.25 3.03 -23.33
CA PHE A 139 1.00 1.95 -23.97
C PHE A 139 2.51 2.22 -23.96
N ASP A 140 2.93 3.45 -24.29
CA ASP A 140 4.35 3.82 -24.27
C ASP A 140 4.92 3.81 -22.83
N MET A 141 4.12 4.25 -21.85
CA MET A 141 4.46 4.13 -20.44
C MET A 141 4.62 2.67 -19.99
N LYS A 142 3.74 1.76 -20.44
CA LYS A 142 3.87 0.33 -20.14
C LYS A 142 5.18 -0.23 -20.69
N GLN A 143 5.51 0.11 -21.94
CA GLN A 143 6.77 -0.32 -22.56
C GLN A 143 8.01 0.26 -21.85
N ALA A 144 7.86 1.41 -21.19
CA ALA A 144 8.90 2.02 -20.38
C ALA A 144 9.03 1.43 -18.96
N GLY A 145 8.07 0.61 -18.51
CA GLY A 145 8.09 -0.06 -17.22
C GLY A 145 6.99 0.34 -16.23
N ALA A 146 5.95 1.07 -16.66
CA ALA A 146 4.79 1.31 -15.82
C ALA A 146 4.02 0.01 -15.57
N VAL A 147 3.72 -0.28 -14.30
CA VAL A 147 3.11 -1.57 -13.88
C VAL A 147 1.58 -1.54 -13.83
N ALA A 148 1.00 -0.36 -13.70
CA ALA A 148 -0.44 -0.10 -13.70
C ALA A 148 -0.71 1.37 -14.06
N PHE A 149 -1.99 1.74 -14.16
CA PHE A 149 -2.40 3.11 -14.43
C PHE A 149 -3.43 3.62 -13.42
N SER A 150 -3.25 4.84 -12.94
CA SER A 150 -4.13 5.47 -11.96
C SER A 150 -4.13 6.99 -12.12
N ASP A 151 -5.25 7.67 -11.84
CA ASP A 151 -5.21 9.12 -11.62
C ASP A 151 -4.98 9.47 -10.13
N GLY A 152 -4.47 8.53 -9.34
CA GLY A 152 -4.08 8.71 -7.95
C GLY A 152 -5.29 9.01 -7.06
N ASP A 153 -5.23 10.10 -6.32
CA ASP A 153 -6.33 10.58 -5.46
C ASP A 153 -7.48 11.31 -6.21
N LYS A 154 -7.46 11.33 -7.56
CA LYS A 154 -8.53 11.94 -8.37
C LYS A 154 -9.43 10.85 -8.94
N SER A 155 -10.70 10.90 -8.57
CA SER A 155 -11.74 10.01 -9.10
C SER A 155 -12.15 10.40 -10.53
N LEU A 156 -12.30 9.39 -11.40
CA LEU A 156 -12.73 9.54 -12.79
C LEU A 156 -14.25 9.76 -12.83
N GLN A 157 -14.68 11.00 -13.09
CA GLN A 157 -16.11 11.35 -13.02
C GLN A 157 -16.87 11.04 -14.32
N ASP A 158 -16.24 11.19 -15.47
CA ASP A 158 -16.90 11.00 -16.76
C ASP A 158 -16.99 9.50 -17.11
N ASP A 159 -18.20 8.97 -17.13
CA ASP A 159 -18.47 7.54 -17.36
C ASP A 159 -18.03 7.10 -18.76
N GLY A 160 -18.17 8.00 -19.75
CA GLY A 160 -17.72 7.75 -21.12
C GLY A 160 -16.19 7.64 -21.22
N PHE A 161 -15.46 8.51 -20.52
CA PHE A 161 -14.01 8.49 -20.40
C PHE A 161 -13.57 7.20 -19.72
N MET A 162 -14.19 6.85 -18.59
CA MET A 162 -13.87 5.61 -17.88
C MET A 162 -14.10 4.37 -18.76
N SER A 163 -15.21 4.33 -19.51
CA SER A 163 -15.46 3.25 -20.46
C SER A 163 -14.40 3.17 -21.57
N ARG A 164 -14.02 4.31 -22.16
CA ARG A 164 -12.95 4.36 -23.19
C ARG A 164 -11.59 3.94 -22.62
N ALA A 165 -11.27 4.35 -21.39
CA ALA A 165 -10.05 3.98 -20.70
C ALA A 165 -9.98 2.45 -20.48
N LEU A 166 -11.08 1.84 -19.99
CA LEU A 166 -11.19 0.39 -19.83
C LEU A 166 -11.05 -0.35 -21.17
N GLN A 167 -11.69 0.15 -22.23
CA GLN A 167 -11.59 -0.44 -23.56
C GLN A 167 -10.15 -0.36 -24.11
N TYR A 168 -9.46 0.76 -23.91
CA TYR A 168 -8.08 0.93 -24.33
C TYR A 168 -7.14 0.02 -23.54
N ALA A 169 -7.27 -0.02 -22.21
CA ALA A 169 -6.48 -0.88 -21.33
C ALA A 169 -6.61 -2.38 -21.64
N LYS A 170 -7.79 -2.81 -22.10
CA LYS A 170 -8.04 -4.20 -22.55
C LYS A 170 -7.07 -4.62 -23.66
N GLY A 171 -6.79 -3.73 -24.61
CA GLY A 171 -5.99 -4.02 -25.80
C GLY A 171 -4.57 -4.48 -25.52
N PHE A 172 -4.07 -4.21 -24.31
CA PHE A 172 -2.72 -4.60 -23.90
C PHE A 172 -2.68 -5.15 -22.47
N ASP A 173 -3.81 -5.62 -21.92
CA ASP A 173 -3.93 -6.21 -20.57
C ASP A 173 -3.37 -5.31 -19.44
N ALA A 174 -3.71 -4.02 -19.46
CA ALA A 174 -3.36 -3.09 -18.39
C ALA A 174 -4.34 -3.15 -17.22
N LEU A 175 -3.82 -2.92 -16.01
CA LEU A 175 -4.62 -2.73 -14.81
C LEU A 175 -4.90 -1.23 -14.62
N LEU A 176 -6.19 -0.86 -14.52
CA LEU A 176 -6.61 0.46 -14.08
C LEU A 176 -6.92 0.42 -12.58
N MET A 177 -6.20 1.24 -11.80
CA MET A 177 -6.43 1.44 -10.37
C MET A 177 -7.16 2.77 -10.17
N VAL A 178 -8.39 2.71 -9.67
CA VAL A 178 -9.27 3.87 -9.56
C VAL A 178 -9.60 4.21 -8.11
N TYR A 179 -9.68 5.51 -7.82
CA TYR A 179 -10.15 6.03 -6.55
C TYR A 179 -11.67 6.24 -6.58
N PRO A 180 -12.46 5.51 -5.78
CA PRO A 180 -13.91 5.54 -5.86
C PRO A 180 -14.52 6.71 -5.06
N GLU A 181 -14.80 7.83 -5.73
CA GLU A 181 -15.54 8.94 -5.10
C GLU A 181 -16.41 9.67 -6.12
N ASN A 182 -17.73 9.62 -5.93
CA ASN A 182 -18.66 10.48 -6.62
C ASN A 182 -18.59 11.90 -6.06
N LYS A 183 -18.02 12.84 -6.84
CA LYS A 183 -17.78 14.22 -6.39
C LYS A 183 -19.06 15.02 -6.20
N SER A 184 -20.11 14.73 -6.96
CA SER A 184 -21.41 15.40 -6.81
C SER A 184 -22.08 15.07 -5.48
N ILE A 185 -21.85 13.86 -4.96
CA ILE A 185 -22.35 13.43 -3.65
C ILE A 185 -21.40 13.85 -2.53
N ALA A 186 -20.09 13.69 -2.72
CA ALA A 186 -19.07 14.07 -1.74
C ALA A 186 -19.04 15.57 -1.46
N GLY A 187 -19.19 16.39 -2.51
CA GLY A 187 -19.20 17.85 -2.40
C GLY A 187 -17.95 18.39 -1.69
N LYS A 188 -18.15 19.10 -0.56
CA LYS A 188 -17.09 19.67 0.28
C LYS A 188 -16.93 18.92 1.61
N SER A 189 -17.32 17.65 1.64
CA SER A 189 -17.20 16.80 2.82
C SER A 189 -15.79 16.77 3.38
N GLN A 190 -15.68 16.61 4.70
CA GLN A 190 -14.43 16.62 5.44
C GLN A 190 -14.17 15.31 6.19
N ILE A 191 -15.21 14.76 6.82
CA ILE A 191 -15.12 13.54 7.64
C ILE A 191 -16.29 12.61 7.33
N ASN A 192 -16.36 11.42 7.92
CA ASN A 192 -17.47 10.49 7.71
C ASN A 192 -18.83 11.12 8.06
N GLU A 193 -19.85 10.91 7.23
CA GLU A 193 -21.23 11.32 7.56
C GLU A 193 -21.77 10.43 8.69
N SER A 194 -21.96 11.03 9.86
CA SER A 194 -22.47 10.32 11.03
C SER A 194 -23.00 11.30 12.08
N LYS A 195 -23.38 10.76 13.24
CA LYS A 195 -23.68 11.58 14.43
C LYS A 195 -22.47 12.44 14.83
N ASN A 196 -21.25 11.93 14.65
CA ASN A 196 -20.03 12.66 15.02
C ASN A 196 -19.82 13.88 14.12
N SER A 197 -20.06 13.79 12.81
CA SER A 197 -19.96 14.96 11.93
C SER A 197 -20.95 16.07 12.29
N VAL A 198 -22.17 15.70 12.69
CA VAL A 198 -23.16 16.67 13.18
C VAL A 198 -22.69 17.33 14.48
N LEU A 199 -22.19 16.55 15.45
CA LEU A 199 -21.71 17.05 16.73
C LEU A 199 -20.49 17.97 16.59
N LEU A 200 -19.56 17.62 15.70
CA LEU A 200 -18.34 18.38 15.44
C LEU A 200 -18.58 19.60 14.53
N GLY A 201 -19.80 19.75 13.97
CA GLY A 201 -20.10 20.82 13.01
C GLY A 201 -19.36 20.67 11.67
N MET A 202 -18.91 19.46 11.35
CA MET A 202 -18.12 19.17 10.14
C MET A 202 -19.00 18.60 9.03
N LYS A 203 -18.64 18.88 7.79
CA LYS A 203 -19.35 18.33 6.62
C LYS A 203 -19.07 16.83 6.50
N GLY A 204 -20.11 16.01 6.54
CA GLY A 204 -20.03 14.56 6.38
C GLY A 204 -19.83 14.13 4.92
N LEU A 205 -19.05 13.07 4.70
CA LEU A 205 -18.91 12.34 3.45
C LEU A 205 -19.75 11.06 3.57
N PRO A 206 -20.92 10.98 2.92
CA PRO A 206 -21.74 9.78 2.96
C PRO A 206 -21.01 8.58 2.34
N ALA A 207 -21.23 7.39 2.92
CA ALA A 207 -20.76 6.13 2.34
C ALA A 207 -21.24 5.94 0.89
N LEU A 208 -22.43 6.46 0.58
CA LEU A 208 -23.03 6.47 -0.76
C LEU A 208 -22.09 7.03 -1.85
N ALA A 209 -21.25 8.03 -1.52
CA ALA A 209 -20.33 8.62 -2.48
C ALA A 209 -19.29 7.62 -3.00
N GLU A 210 -18.82 6.72 -2.13
CA GLU A 210 -17.90 5.64 -2.47
C GLU A 210 -18.66 4.50 -3.17
N GLU A 211 -19.73 4.03 -2.54
CA GLU A 211 -20.50 2.85 -2.99
C GLU A 211 -21.10 3.02 -4.39
N MET A 212 -21.67 4.20 -4.69
CA MET A 212 -22.21 4.47 -6.03
C MET A 212 -21.13 4.49 -7.10
N HIS A 213 -19.94 5.01 -6.78
CA HIS A 213 -18.83 5.07 -7.72
C HIS A 213 -18.31 3.66 -8.02
N ILE A 214 -18.18 2.82 -6.99
CA ILE A 214 -17.81 1.40 -7.14
C ILE A 214 -18.83 0.65 -7.97
N ALA A 215 -20.12 0.82 -7.69
CA ALA A 215 -21.19 0.15 -8.44
C ALA A 215 -21.13 0.51 -9.94
N ARG A 216 -20.89 1.79 -10.26
CA ARG A 216 -20.68 2.24 -11.64
C ARG A 216 -19.45 1.57 -12.26
N ASP A 217 -18.32 1.61 -11.57
CA ASP A 217 -17.05 1.09 -12.11
C ASP A 217 -17.09 -0.42 -12.33
N ILE A 218 -17.77 -1.17 -11.45
CA ILE A 218 -18.07 -2.59 -11.64
C ILE A 218 -18.89 -2.80 -12.92
N PHE A 219 -19.95 -2.01 -13.11
CA PHE A 219 -20.80 -2.12 -14.30
C PHE A 219 -20.02 -1.82 -15.59
N LEU A 220 -19.20 -0.77 -15.60
CA LEU A 220 -18.37 -0.40 -16.75
C LEU A 220 -17.29 -1.45 -17.03
N ALA A 221 -16.63 -1.98 -15.98
CA ALA A 221 -15.64 -3.05 -16.12
C ALA A 221 -16.27 -4.33 -16.68
N GLN A 222 -17.46 -4.70 -16.20
CA GLN A 222 -18.23 -5.82 -16.72
C GLN A 222 -18.62 -5.61 -18.19
N TYR A 223 -19.14 -4.43 -18.55
CA TYR A 223 -19.55 -4.11 -19.91
C TYR A 223 -18.39 -4.17 -20.91
N ASN A 224 -17.21 -3.70 -20.51
CA ASN A 224 -16.01 -3.71 -21.37
C ASN A 224 -15.22 -5.02 -21.29
N GLU A 225 -15.58 -5.93 -20.37
CA GLU A 225 -14.86 -7.16 -20.04
C GLU A 225 -13.37 -6.92 -19.73
N THR A 226 -13.10 -5.89 -18.91
CA THR A 226 -11.74 -5.49 -18.54
C THR A 226 -11.59 -5.57 -17.02
N LYS A 227 -10.37 -5.90 -16.58
CA LYS A 227 -10.01 -5.88 -15.16
C LYS A 227 -9.91 -4.46 -14.59
N ILE A 228 -10.33 -4.30 -13.34
CA ILE A 228 -10.23 -3.05 -12.60
C ILE A 228 -9.81 -3.31 -11.15
N HIS A 229 -9.08 -2.35 -10.57
CA HIS A 229 -8.73 -2.34 -9.17
C HIS A 229 -9.33 -1.11 -8.48
N ILE A 230 -10.11 -1.34 -7.44
CA ILE A 230 -10.75 -0.28 -6.63
C ILE A 230 -9.88 0.00 -5.41
N SER A 231 -9.25 1.17 -5.37
CA SER A 231 -8.29 1.49 -4.32
C SER A 231 -8.92 2.08 -3.06
N ASN A 232 -8.37 1.68 -1.91
CA ASN A 232 -8.62 2.20 -0.58
C ASN A 232 -10.11 2.19 -0.16
N ILE A 233 -10.82 1.07 -0.30
CA ILE A 233 -12.23 1.01 0.12
C ILE A 233 -12.36 1.22 1.63
N SER A 234 -13.48 1.81 2.08
CA SER A 234 -13.66 2.20 3.49
C SER A 234 -15.02 1.84 4.09
N THR A 235 -15.97 1.32 3.30
CA THR A 235 -17.35 1.06 3.76
C THR A 235 -17.72 -0.43 3.73
N ALA A 236 -18.66 -0.81 4.59
CA ALA A 236 -19.27 -2.14 4.54
C ALA A 236 -20.02 -2.41 3.22
N GLY A 237 -20.66 -1.39 2.64
CA GLY A 237 -21.38 -1.51 1.37
C GLY A 237 -20.44 -1.76 0.19
N SER A 238 -19.28 -1.10 0.15
CA SER A 238 -18.22 -1.35 -0.84
C SER A 238 -17.78 -2.81 -0.82
N VAL A 239 -17.56 -3.35 0.39
CA VAL A 239 -17.23 -4.77 0.59
C VAL A 239 -18.34 -5.67 0.05
N ALA A 240 -19.61 -5.36 0.31
CA ALA A 240 -20.74 -6.13 -0.21
C ALA A 240 -20.84 -6.10 -1.76
N LEU A 241 -20.69 -4.92 -2.37
CA LEU A 241 -20.73 -4.71 -3.82
C LEU A 241 -19.63 -5.51 -4.52
N ILE A 242 -18.38 -5.39 -4.04
CA ILE A 242 -17.22 -6.08 -4.64
C ILE A 242 -17.35 -7.60 -4.47
N ARG A 243 -17.78 -8.09 -3.29
CA ARG A 243 -18.02 -9.52 -3.07
C ARG A 243 -19.04 -10.08 -4.07
N LYS A 244 -20.14 -9.35 -4.29
CA LYS A 244 -21.16 -9.75 -5.27
C LYS A 244 -20.57 -9.77 -6.68
N ALA A 245 -19.85 -8.72 -7.08
CA ALA A 245 -19.26 -8.63 -8.41
C ALA A 245 -18.25 -9.75 -8.69
N LYS A 246 -17.38 -10.07 -7.72
CA LYS A 246 -16.48 -11.24 -7.80
C LYS A 246 -17.25 -12.55 -7.98
N LYS A 247 -18.33 -12.74 -7.22
CA LYS A 247 -19.21 -13.93 -7.36
C LYS A 247 -19.87 -14.00 -8.74
N ASP A 248 -20.22 -12.86 -9.32
CA ASP A 248 -20.80 -12.76 -10.67
C ASP A 248 -19.73 -12.92 -11.79
N GLY A 249 -18.45 -13.10 -11.43
CA GLY A 249 -17.36 -13.29 -12.39
C GLY A 249 -16.76 -12.01 -12.96
N VAL A 250 -17.10 -10.84 -12.41
CA VAL A 250 -16.47 -9.57 -12.80
C VAL A 250 -15.00 -9.58 -12.37
N GLN A 251 -14.11 -9.17 -13.27
CA GLN A 251 -12.66 -9.04 -13.00
C GLN A 251 -12.37 -7.80 -12.14
N VAL A 252 -12.88 -7.77 -10.92
CA VAL A 252 -12.67 -6.66 -9.97
C VAL A 252 -11.80 -7.13 -8.81
N SER A 253 -10.84 -6.29 -8.45
CA SER A 253 -10.05 -6.42 -7.23
C SER A 253 -10.15 -5.14 -6.40
N CYS A 254 -9.77 -5.19 -5.13
CA CYS A 254 -9.71 -4.00 -4.30
C CYS A 254 -8.64 -4.08 -3.21
N ASP A 255 -8.28 -2.91 -2.70
CA ASP A 255 -7.38 -2.76 -1.57
C ASP A 255 -8.01 -1.95 -0.41
N VAL A 256 -7.46 -2.11 0.79
CA VAL A 256 -7.82 -1.34 1.98
C VAL A 256 -6.55 -0.85 2.67
N THR A 257 -6.59 0.35 3.26
CA THR A 257 -5.43 0.87 3.99
C THR A 257 -5.33 0.26 5.39
N ALA A 258 -4.10 0.11 5.90
CA ALA A 258 -3.89 -0.43 7.25
C ALA A 258 -4.58 0.41 8.35
N HIS A 259 -4.65 1.73 8.19
CA HIS A 259 -5.30 2.61 9.16
C HIS A 259 -6.83 2.47 9.17
N HIS A 260 -7.48 2.15 8.04
CA HIS A 260 -8.92 1.86 7.99
C HIS A 260 -9.30 0.54 8.66
N LEU A 261 -8.34 -0.31 9.02
CA LEU A 261 -8.58 -1.56 9.77
C LEU A 261 -8.56 -1.35 11.30
N VAL A 262 -8.17 -0.17 11.77
CA VAL A 262 -7.94 0.11 13.20
C VAL A 262 -8.61 1.40 13.64
N PHE A 263 -8.41 2.48 12.89
CA PHE A 263 -8.88 3.80 13.26
C PHE A 263 -10.35 3.98 12.87
N THR A 264 -11.06 4.72 13.70
CA THR A 264 -12.48 5.03 13.51
C THR A 264 -12.71 6.52 13.67
N GLU A 265 -13.85 7.00 13.16
CA GLU A 265 -14.28 8.40 13.25
C GLU A 265 -14.32 8.97 14.69
N GLU A 266 -14.34 8.12 15.72
CA GLU A 266 -14.26 8.54 17.13
C GLU A 266 -12.96 9.30 17.46
N LEU A 267 -11.88 9.07 16.71
CA LEU A 267 -10.58 9.72 16.91
C LEU A 267 -10.54 11.18 16.41
N LEU A 268 -11.61 11.64 15.76
CA LEU A 268 -11.69 12.99 15.18
C LEU A 268 -12.18 14.04 16.18
N ALA A 269 -12.52 13.65 17.41
CA ALA A 269 -13.10 14.56 18.42
C ALA A 269 -12.18 15.72 18.81
N ASP A 270 -10.86 15.48 18.78
CA ASP A 270 -9.84 16.48 19.17
C ASP A 270 -9.32 17.31 18.00
N PHE A 271 -9.89 17.14 16.80
CA PHE A 271 -9.48 17.87 15.59
C PHE A 271 -8.00 17.75 15.23
N ASP A 272 -7.34 16.67 15.62
CA ASP A 272 -5.97 16.37 15.18
C ASP A 272 -5.97 16.07 13.68
N SER A 273 -5.33 16.96 12.92
CA SER A 273 -5.26 16.89 11.47
C SER A 273 -4.53 15.62 10.98
N ASN A 274 -3.73 14.96 11.81
CA ASN A 274 -3.10 13.69 11.47
C ASN A 274 -4.10 12.53 11.41
N TYR A 275 -5.34 12.69 11.84
CA TYR A 275 -6.42 11.75 11.54
C TYR A 275 -7.24 12.13 10.30
N LYS A 276 -6.93 13.25 9.65
CA LYS A 276 -7.58 13.67 8.40
C LYS A 276 -7.02 12.90 7.21
N VAL A 277 -7.71 11.83 6.83
CA VAL A 277 -7.38 10.95 5.70
C VAL A 277 -8.52 10.87 4.69
N LYS A 278 -8.24 10.32 3.50
CA LYS A 278 -9.20 10.18 2.42
C LYS A 278 -9.07 8.80 1.74
N PRO A 279 -10.12 7.94 1.73
CA PRO A 279 -11.44 8.13 2.35
C PRO A 279 -11.36 8.39 3.86
N PRO A 280 -12.41 8.95 4.48
CA PRO A 280 -12.38 9.30 5.89
C PRO A 280 -12.49 8.05 6.77
N LEU A 281 -11.97 8.17 7.98
CA LEU A 281 -12.18 7.16 9.02
C LEU A 281 -13.68 6.99 9.28
N ARG A 282 -14.17 5.75 9.24
CA ARG A 282 -15.61 5.44 9.36
C ARG A 282 -15.95 4.76 10.68
N SER A 283 -17.11 4.13 10.74
CA SER A 283 -17.63 3.51 11.95
C SER A 283 -16.89 2.21 12.30
N LYS A 284 -17.04 1.76 13.55
CA LYS A 284 -16.58 0.41 13.97
C LYS A 284 -17.23 -0.72 13.16
N ALA A 285 -18.43 -0.51 12.62
CA ALA A 285 -19.10 -1.51 11.79
C ALA A 285 -18.40 -1.67 10.43
N ASP A 286 -17.97 -0.56 9.84
CA ASP A 286 -17.19 -0.56 8.60
C ASP A 286 -15.84 -1.26 8.81
N VAL A 287 -15.12 -0.92 9.89
CA VAL A 287 -13.85 -1.60 10.25
C VAL A 287 -14.03 -3.11 10.33
N LYS A 288 -15.09 -3.59 11.01
CA LYS A 288 -15.39 -5.03 11.10
C LYS A 288 -15.67 -5.65 9.73
N ALA A 289 -16.40 -4.95 8.86
CA ALA A 289 -16.69 -5.42 7.51
C ALA A 289 -15.44 -5.49 6.63
N LEU A 290 -14.51 -4.53 6.76
CA LEU A 290 -13.23 -4.53 6.07
C LEU A 290 -12.36 -5.71 6.52
N ILE A 291 -12.24 -5.95 7.84
CA ILE A 291 -11.51 -7.12 8.38
C ILE A 291 -12.14 -8.43 7.90
N ALA A 292 -13.47 -8.54 7.88
CA ALA A 292 -14.17 -9.71 7.35
C ALA A 292 -13.90 -9.91 5.85
N GLY A 293 -13.91 -8.81 5.07
CA GLY A 293 -13.59 -8.81 3.64
C GLY A 293 -12.16 -9.24 3.33
N LEU A 294 -11.19 -8.92 4.19
CA LEU A 294 -9.83 -9.45 4.05
C LEU A 294 -9.78 -10.96 4.28
N LYS A 295 -10.45 -11.43 5.33
CA LYS A 295 -10.45 -12.85 5.74
C LYS A 295 -11.18 -13.76 4.75
N ASP A 296 -12.23 -13.27 4.10
CA ASP A 296 -13.00 -14.05 3.12
C ASP A 296 -12.51 -13.91 1.67
N GLY A 297 -11.45 -13.13 1.44
CA GLY A 297 -10.85 -12.92 0.11
C GLY A 297 -11.57 -11.90 -0.77
N THR A 298 -12.58 -11.19 -0.25
CA THR A 298 -13.20 -10.06 -0.96
C THR A 298 -12.20 -8.94 -1.19
N ILE A 299 -11.34 -8.65 -0.21
CA ILE A 299 -10.27 -7.66 -0.30
C ILE A 299 -8.95 -8.36 -0.64
N ASP A 300 -8.31 -7.90 -1.70
CA ASP A 300 -7.16 -8.58 -2.30
C ASP A 300 -5.84 -8.19 -1.64
N ALA A 301 -5.70 -6.91 -1.30
CA ALA A 301 -4.45 -6.34 -0.81
C ALA A 301 -4.65 -5.32 0.32
N ILE A 302 -3.58 -5.10 1.06
CA ILE A 302 -3.47 -4.04 2.06
C ILE A 302 -2.47 -3.01 1.56
N THR A 303 -2.75 -1.73 1.81
CA THR A 303 -1.87 -0.63 1.45
C THR A 303 -1.52 0.27 2.62
N SER A 304 -0.41 0.98 2.50
CA SER A 304 -0.01 2.03 3.42
C SER A 304 -0.85 3.29 3.18
N GLN A 305 -1.14 3.58 1.91
CA GLN A 305 -1.60 4.90 1.47
C GLN A 305 -0.68 6.01 2.01
N HIS A 306 0.64 5.79 1.89
CA HIS A 306 1.62 6.75 2.39
C HIS A 306 1.50 8.06 1.60
N ARG A 307 1.16 9.13 2.34
CA ARG A 307 0.91 10.49 1.86
C ARG A 307 1.66 11.49 2.74
N PRO A 308 2.94 11.73 2.46
CA PRO A 308 3.74 12.70 3.20
C PRO A 308 3.29 14.14 2.87
N GLU A 309 3.19 14.98 3.89
CA GLU A 309 2.89 16.41 3.78
C GLU A 309 3.84 17.21 4.65
N GLU A 310 4.16 18.44 4.26
CA GLU A 310 4.90 19.35 5.13
C GLU A 310 4.06 19.78 6.33
N ILE A 311 4.73 20.20 7.40
CA ILE A 311 4.07 20.53 8.67
C ILE A 311 3.11 21.71 8.51
N GLU A 312 3.39 22.64 7.61
CA GLU A 312 2.56 23.82 7.33
C GLU A 312 1.18 23.46 6.78
N PHE A 313 1.01 22.28 6.19
CA PHE A 313 -0.27 21.79 5.67
C PHE A 313 -1.05 20.94 6.68
N LYS A 314 -0.42 20.57 7.80
CA LYS A 314 -1.02 19.77 8.86
C LYS A 314 -1.23 20.57 10.14
N ASN A 315 -0.32 21.48 10.48
CA ASN A 315 -0.41 22.35 11.66
C ASN A 315 -1.26 23.60 11.37
N VAL A 316 -2.50 23.35 10.97
CA VAL A 316 -3.53 24.35 10.63
C VAL A 316 -4.88 23.83 11.11
N GLU A 317 -5.94 24.63 11.02
CA GLU A 317 -7.28 24.20 11.39
C GLU A 317 -7.70 22.96 10.60
N PHE A 318 -8.37 22.02 11.28
CA PHE A 318 -8.74 20.73 10.70
C PHE A 318 -9.48 20.85 9.36
N GLU A 319 -10.34 21.86 9.19
CA GLU A 319 -11.08 22.06 7.92
C GLU A 319 -10.16 22.33 6.73
N ILE A 320 -9.07 23.08 6.91
CA ILE A 320 -8.15 23.46 5.82
C ILE A 320 -6.92 22.55 5.72
N ALA A 321 -6.64 21.75 6.76
CA ALA A 321 -5.54 20.79 6.73
C ALA A 321 -5.65 19.84 5.54
N HIS A 322 -4.50 19.46 4.97
CA HIS A 322 -4.45 18.49 3.89
C HIS A 322 -4.80 17.08 4.38
N TYR A 323 -5.40 16.30 3.49
CA TYR A 323 -5.64 14.88 3.70
C TYR A 323 -4.34 14.08 3.58
N GLY A 324 -4.22 13.03 4.37
CA GLY A 324 -3.14 12.04 4.23
C GLY A 324 -2.23 11.97 5.46
N ILE A 325 -1.58 10.81 5.58
CA ILE A 325 -0.62 10.46 6.61
C ILE A 325 0.52 9.63 6.04
N ILE A 326 1.69 9.70 6.64
CA ILE A 326 2.72 8.67 6.44
C ILE A 326 2.36 7.37 7.18
N ALA A 327 2.56 6.24 6.50
CA ALA A 327 2.18 4.94 7.05
C ALA A 327 3.15 3.77 6.81
N LEU A 328 4.13 3.88 5.89
CA LEU A 328 5.03 2.75 5.56
C LEU A 328 5.68 2.08 6.79
N GLN A 329 6.11 2.84 7.80
CA GLN A 329 6.68 2.26 9.04
C GLN A 329 5.62 1.78 10.05
N THR A 330 4.35 2.14 9.87
CA THR A 330 3.27 1.85 10.82
C THR A 330 2.27 0.79 10.32
N VAL A 331 2.37 0.34 9.07
CA VAL A 331 1.52 -0.72 8.51
C VAL A 331 1.56 -1.96 9.39
N LEU A 332 2.75 -2.56 9.61
CA LEU A 332 2.86 -3.80 10.38
C LEU A 332 2.25 -3.67 11.80
N PRO A 333 2.59 -2.65 12.62
CA PRO A 333 1.92 -2.42 13.90
C PRO A 333 0.40 -2.34 13.81
N LEU A 334 -0.14 -1.67 12.80
CA LEU A 334 -1.58 -1.54 12.59
C LEU A 334 -2.23 -2.89 12.22
N LEU A 335 -1.57 -3.72 11.40
CA LEU A 335 -2.10 -5.04 11.03
C LEU A 335 -2.13 -6.00 12.22
N LEU A 336 -1.09 -5.97 13.05
CA LEU A 336 -1.04 -6.75 14.29
C LEU A 336 -2.14 -6.28 15.26
N LYS A 337 -2.35 -4.97 15.40
CA LYS A 337 -3.43 -4.39 16.21
C LYS A 337 -4.83 -4.74 15.67
N ALA A 338 -4.99 -4.87 14.36
CA ALA A 338 -6.21 -5.37 13.73
C ALA A 338 -6.41 -6.89 13.90
N GLY A 339 -5.45 -7.60 14.49
CA GLY A 339 -5.53 -9.03 14.79
C GLY A 339 -5.32 -9.92 13.56
N LEU A 340 -4.53 -9.46 12.58
CA LEU A 340 -4.13 -10.28 11.44
C LEU A 340 -2.96 -11.19 11.84
N ASP A 341 -3.02 -12.44 11.39
CA ASP A 341 -1.92 -13.38 11.56
C ASP A 341 -0.84 -13.21 10.48
N ALA A 342 0.32 -13.84 10.70
CA ALA A 342 1.46 -13.73 9.79
C ALA A 342 1.17 -14.27 8.38
N SER A 343 0.30 -15.27 8.24
CA SER A 343 -0.07 -15.82 6.92
C SER A 343 -0.89 -14.83 6.12
N LEU A 344 -1.89 -14.20 6.75
CA LEU A 344 -2.73 -13.20 6.09
C LEU A 344 -1.96 -11.91 5.80
N ILE A 345 -1.03 -11.50 6.69
CA ILE A 345 -0.11 -10.39 6.42
C ILE A 345 0.73 -10.68 5.18
N ALA A 346 1.40 -11.84 5.10
CA ALA A 346 2.19 -12.20 3.92
C ALA A 346 1.35 -12.25 2.63
N GLU A 347 0.14 -12.82 2.71
CA GLU A 347 -0.76 -12.91 1.57
C GLU A 347 -1.19 -11.52 1.05
N LYS A 348 -1.69 -10.65 1.93
CA LYS A 348 -2.32 -9.38 1.56
C LYS A 348 -1.33 -8.23 1.40
N LEU A 349 -0.14 -8.32 2.02
CA LEU A 349 0.87 -7.27 2.00
C LEU A 349 2.10 -7.61 1.15
N ALA A 350 2.32 -8.87 0.75
CA ALA A 350 3.48 -9.23 -0.08
C ALA A 350 3.11 -9.95 -1.38
N ILE A 351 2.22 -10.95 -1.31
CA ILE A 351 1.95 -11.87 -2.43
C ILE A 351 0.91 -11.30 -3.40
N ASN A 352 -0.31 -11.07 -2.93
CA ASN A 352 -1.42 -10.59 -3.74
C ASN A 352 -1.15 -9.24 -4.42
N PRO A 353 -0.57 -8.22 -3.76
CA PRO A 353 -0.25 -6.97 -4.45
C PRO A 353 0.67 -7.17 -5.66
N ARG A 354 1.70 -8.02 -5.55
CA ARG A 354 2.57 -8.34 -6.69
C ARG A 354 1.84 -9.11 -7.79
N LYS A 355 0.96 -10.04 -7.44
CA LYS A 355 0.13 -10.76 -8.42
C LYS A 355 -0.79 -9.82 -9.19
N LEU A 356 -1.42 -8.86 -8.53
CA LEU A 356 -2.29 -7.87 -9.18
C LEU A 356 -1.54 -7.06 -10.26
N LEU A 357 -0.28 -6.73 -10.00
CA LEU A 357 0.60 -6.00 -10.90
C LEU A 357 1.37 -6.89 -11.89
N ASN A 358 1.09 -8.20 -11.93
CA ASN A 358 1.85 -9.17 -12.73
C ASN A 358 3.36 -9.13 -12.49
N LEU A 359 3.78 -8.92 -11.24
CA LEU A 359 5.18 -8.91 -10.82
C LEU A 359 5.63 -10.28 -10.26
N ASN A 360 6.94 -10.52 -10.28
CA ASN A 360 7.53 -11.70 -9.65
C ASN A 360 7.26 -11.70 -8.14
N VAL A 361 6.64 -12.77 -7.64
CA VAL A 361 6.37 -12.94 -6.21
C VAL A 361 7.55 -13.64 -5.54
N PRO A 362 8.19 -13.03 -4.53
CA PRO A 362 9.23 -13.71 -3.76
C PRO A 362 8.68 -14.93 -3.03
N VAL A 363 9.45 -16.01 -3.03
CA VAL A 363 9.11 -17.25 -2.32
C VAL A 363 10.30 -17.64 -1.45
N ILE A 364 10.01 -18.02 -0.20
CA ILE A 364 11.03 -18.49 0.74
C ILE A 364 11.30 -19.96 0.46
N ALA A 365 12.16 -20.23 -0.52
CA ALA A 365 12.53 -21.58 -0.95
C ALA A 365 14.03 -21.64 -1.26
N ALA A 366 14.62 -22.84 -1.19
CA ALA A 366 15.98 -23.06 -1.66
C ALA A 366 16.11 -22.69 -3.15
N ASP A 367 17.26 -22.13 -3.51
CA ASP A 367 17.64 -21.61 -4.82
C ASP A 367 16.86 -20.38 -5.32
N ALA A 368 15.89 -19.86 -4.54
CA ALA A 368 15.18 -18.63 -4.86
C ALA A 368 16.04 -17.39 -4.58
N GLU A 369 15.81 -16.31 -5.34
CA GLU A 369 16.36 -14.98 -5.03
C GLU A 369 15.89 -14.54 -3.64
N ALA A 370 16.80 -14.08 -2.79
CA ALA A 370 16.49 -13.64 -1.45
C ALA A 370 15.79 -12.28 -1.49
N ASN A 371 14.49 -12.29 -1.19
CA ASN A 371 13.68 -11.10 -0.97
C ASN A 371 12.69 -11.37 0.15
N PHE A 372 13.00 -10.88 1.36
CA PHE A 372 12.25 -11.16 2.56
C PHE A 372 12.33 -10.04 3.59
N THR A 373 11.38 -10.06 4.52
CA THR A 373 11.38 -9.24 5.72
C THR A 373 11.27 -10.12 6.95
N VAL A 374 12.01 -9.76 7.98
CA VAL A 374 11.96 -10.35 9.31
C VAL A 374 11.39 -9.33 10.27
N TYR A 375 10.39 -9.74 11.04
CA TYR A 375 9.77 -8.88 12.03
C TYR A 375 9.40 -9.64 13.30
N ASN A 376 9.55 -8.97 14.44
CA ASN A 376 9.11 -9.49 15.72
C ASN A 376 7.72 -8.92 16.05
N PRO A 377 6.68 -9.76 16.14
CA PRO A 377 5.29 -9.31 16.36
C PRO A 377 5.04 -8.77 17.78
N ASN A 378 5.93 -9.07 18.73
CA ASN A 378 5.77 -8.72 20.14
C ASN A 378 6.74 -7.62 20.59
N GLU A 379 7.74 -7.31 19.77
CA GLU A 379 8.73 -6.29 20.10
C GLU A 379 8.10 -4.90 20.08
N LYS A 380 8.38 -4.15 21.15
CA LYS A 380 7.92 -2.78 21.33
C LYS A 380 9.01 -1.81 20.91
N TRP A 381 8.62 -0.74 20.25
CA TRP A 381 9.55 0.30 19.82
C TRP A 381 8.87 1.66 19.81
N LEU A 382 9.65 2.72 20.05
CA LEU A 382 9.15 4.09 20.06
C LEU A 382 9.21 4.66 18.65
N TYR A 383 8.06 5.00 18.08
CA TYR A 383 8.00 5.72 16.81
C TYR A 383 8.14 7.22 17.09
N ASN A 384 9.28 7.81 16.76
CA ASN A 384 9.61 9.20 17.05
C ASN A 384 10.48 9.80 15.93
N SER A 385 10.95 11.03 16.12
CA SER A 385 11.78 11.72 15.13
C SER A 385 13.11 11.02 14.79
N ALA A 386 13.66 10.19 15.69
CA ALA A 386 14.90 9.45 15.44
C ALA A 386 14.66 8.13 14.66
N SER A 387 13.53 7.47 14.90
CA SER A 387 13.17 6.22 14.21
C SER A 387 12.42 6.46 12.89
N ASN A 388 11.76 7.60 12.72
CA ASN A 388 11.14 8.01 11.46
C ASN A 388 12.20 8.24 10.38
N LYS A 389 12.03 7.60 9.21
CA LYS A 389 12.92 7.77 8.05
C LYS A 389 12.33 8.65 6.95
N SER A 390 11.07 9.04 7.08
CA SER A 390 10.38 9.96 6.19
C SER A 390 10.79 11.41 6.48
N LYS A 391 10.81 12.28 5.48
CA LYS A 391 10.96 13.73 5.68
C LYS A 391 9.76 14.32 6.41
N SER A 392 8.57 13.84 6.04
CA SER A 392 7.34 14.22 6.72
C SER A 392 7.23 13.56 8.09
N ALA A 393 6.44 14.19 8.95
CA ALA A 393 6.12 13.77 10.31
C ALA A 393 4.60 13.69 10.53
N ASN A 394 3.78 13.72 9.46
CA ASN A 394 2.32 13.79 9.52
C ASN A 394 1.66 12.44 9.89
N SER A 395 2.01 11.88 11.04
CA SER A 395 1.46 10.61 11.52
C SER A 395 0.79 10.78 12.88
N PRO A 396 -0.42 10.24 13.09
CA PRO A 396 -1.09 10.28 14.40
C PRO A 396 -0.43 9.36 15.43
N LEU A 397 0.50 8.50 14.98
CA LEU A 397 1.23 7.57 15.83
C LEU A 397 2.63 8.09 16.21
N LEU A 398 3.04 9.26 15.71
CA LEU A 398 4.34 9.82 16.04
C LEU A 398 4.40 10.19 17.54
N GLY A 399 5.47 9.79 18.20
CA GLY A 399 5.66 9.92 19.65
C GLY A 399 5.08 8.76 20.47
N THR A 400 4.50 7.73 19.83
CA THR A 400 3.85 6.60 20.54
C THR A 400 4.70 5.32 20.53
N GLU A 401 4.52 4.48 21.56
CA GLU A 401 5.08 3.12 21.57
C GLU A 401 4.22 2.20 20.69
N LEU A 402 4.85 1.58 19.69
CA LEU A 402 4.24 0.63 18.78
C LEU A 402 4.68 -0.79 19.13
N THR A 403 3.85 -1.78 18.79
CA THR A 403 4.16 -3.21 18.93
C THR A 403 4.22 -3.85 17.55
N GLY A 404 5.23 -4.67 17.30
CA GLY A 404 5.57 -5.17 15.98
C GLY A 404 6.72 -4.37 15.37
N LYS A 405 7.94 -4.87 15.46
CA LYS A 405 9.14 -4.21 14.90
C LYS A 405 9.66 -5.00 13.71
N VAL A 406 9.92 -4.32 12.60
CA VAL A 406 10.74 -4.88 11.51
C VAL A 406 12.20 -4.79 11.94
N THR A 407 12.88 -5.93 11.95
CA THR A 407 14.24 -6.05 12.48
C THR A 407 15.27 -6.31 11.40
N LEU A 408 14.86 -6.91 10.27
CA LEU A 408 15.72 -7.13 9.12
C LEU A 408 14.92 -7.13 7.81
N VAL A 409 15.48 -6.54 6.76
CA VAL A 409 14.96 -6.63 5.39
C VAL A 409 16.10 -6.97 4.44
N TYR A 410 15.85 -7.87 3.51
CA TYR A 410 16.80 -8.27 2.49
C TYR A 410 16.16 -8.22 1.11
N ASN A 411 16.80 -7.54 0.15
CA ASN A 411 16.48 -7.58 -1.27
C ASN A 411 17.66 -7.00 -2.08
N ASN A 412 17.78 -7.33 -3.36
CA ASN A 412 18.81 -6.78 -4.25
C ASN A 412 20.25 -6.96 -3.70
N SER A 413 20.53 -8.09 -3.03
CA SER A 413 21.80 -8.36 -2.35
C SER A 413 22.21 -7.32 -1.29
N GLN A 414 21.24 -6.57 -0.77
CA GLN A 414 21.41 -5.57 0.28
C GLN A 414 20.64 -5.97 1.54
N ILE A 415 21.14 -5.55 2.69
CA ILE A 415 20.54 -5.79 3.99
C ILE A 415 20.25 -4.46 4.70
N PHE A 416 19.08 -4.37 5.31
CA PHE A 416 18.76 -3.39 6.34
C PHE A 416 18.53 -4.14 7.65
N GLN A 417 19.10 -3.64 8.74
CA GLN A 417 18.97 -4.19 10.10
C GLN A 417 18.83 -3.02 11.09
N ASP A 418 17.87 -3.09 12.00
CA ASP A 418 17.52 -2.02 12.95
C ASP A 418 17.42 -2.48 14.42
#